data_AF-A0A7X1ZHC3-F1
#
_entry.id   AF-A0A7X1ZHC3-F1
#
_cell.length_a   1.000
_cell.length_b   1.000
_cell.length_c   1.000
_cell.angle_alpha   90.00
_cell.angle_beta   90.00
_cell.angle_gamma   90.00
#
_symmetry.space_group_name_H-M   'P 1'
#
loop_
_entity.id
_entity.type
_entity.pdbx_description
1 polymer ?
#
loop_
_entity_poly.entity_id
_entity_poly.type
_entity_poly.pdbx_seq_one_letter_code
_entity_poly.pdbx_strand_id
1 'polypeptide(L)'
;MLSMKREDLARLAEVAPATLAGSETGKRQPQPRTLAAIRAALETAGVEFLDGNGGGPGVRLKVPPTPGDAGKAKAPAGPDDAADA
;
A
#
# COMPACT_ATOMS: atom_id res chain seq x y z
N MET A 1 -12.46 5.13 8.53
CA MET A 1 -12.29 3.84 7.83
C MET A 1 -11.85 4.11 6.40
N LEU A 2 -11.05 3.23 5.78
CA LEU A 2 -10.54 3.43 4.40
C LEU A 2 -11.59 3.16 3.31
N SER A 3 -12.68 2.44 3.62
CA SER A 3 -13.78 2.12 2.69
C SER A 3 -13.32 1.55 1.35
N MET A 4 -12.18 0.84 1.33
CA MET A 4 -11.52 0.32 0.15
C MET A 4 -11.83 -1.16 -0.07
N LYS A 5 -12.10 -1.57 -1.32
CA LYS A 5 -12.22 -2.98 -1.68
C LYS A 5 -10.88 -3.59 -2.02
N ARG A 6 -10.78 -4.92 -2.02
CA ARG A 6 -9.55 -5.62 -2.39
C ARG A 6 -9.11 -5.30 -3.82
N GLU A 7 -10.06 -5.13 -4.74
CA GLU A 7 -9.77 -4.76 -6.13
C GLU A 7 -9.12 -3.39 -6.24
N ASP A 8 -9.49 -2.45 -5.36
CA ASP A 8 -8.90 -1.12 -5.30
C ASP A 8 -7.46 -1.19 -4.79
N LEU A 9 -7.19 -2.01 -3.76
CA LEU A 9 -5.84 -2.25 -3.25
C LEU A 9 -4.96 -2.93 -4.31
N ALA A 10 -5.49 -3.95 -4.99
CA ALA A 10 -4.78 -4.64 -6.08
C ALA A 10 -4.39 -3.66 -7.20
N ARG A 11 -5.32 -2.76 -7.58
CA ARG A 11 -5.06 -1.72 -8.58
C ARG A 11 -4.00 -0.72 -8.11
N LEU A 12 -4.11 -0.21 -6.89
CA LEU A 12 -3.16 0.77 -6.34
C LEU A 12 -1.77 0.21 -6.12
N ALA A 13 -1.67 -1.09 -5.80
CA ALA A 13 -0.40 -1.78 -5.62
C ALA A 13 0.17 -2.36 -6.93
N GLU A 14 -0.56 -2.24 -8.05
CA GLU A 14 -0.20 -2.83 -9.35
C GLU A 14 0.06 -4.35 -9.25
N VAL A 15 -0.76 -5.04 -8.46
CA VAL A 15 -0.68 -6.49 -8.24
C VAL A 15 -1.93 -7.16 -8.81
N ALA A 16 -1.77 -8.31 -9.46
CA ALA A 16 -2.92 -9.10 -9.91
C ALA A 16 -3.80 -9.51 -8.70
N PRO A 17 -5.15 -9.40 -8.78
CA PRO A 17 -6.04 -9.70 -7.64
C PRO A 17 -5.85 -11.10 -7.05
N ALA A 18 -5.56 -12.09 -7.90
CA ALA A 18 -5.30 -13.47 -7.46
C ALA A 18 -3.96 -13.64 -6.71
N THR A 19 -2.96 -12.80 -7.02
CA THR A 19 -1.69 -12.74 -6.28
C THR A 19 -1.94 -12.14 -4.90
N LEU A 20 -2.64 -11.01 -4.85
CA LEU A 20 -2.99 -10.34 -3.58
C LEU A 20 -3.80 -11.27 -2.66
N ALA A 21 -4.84 -11.94 -3.18
CA ALA A 21 -5.63 -12.90 -2.42
C ALA A 21 -4.80 -14.10 -1.91
N GLY A 22 -3.81 -14.54 -2.70
CA GLY A 22 -2.86 -15.57 -2.28
C GLY A 22 -1.98 -15.12 -1.12
N SER A 23 -1.57 -13.85 -1.10
CA SER A 23 -0.80 -13.25 -0.01
C SER A 23 -1.62 -13.05 1.25
N GLU A 24 -2.86 -12.55 1.14
CA GLU A 24 -3.79 -12.38 2.27
C GLU A 24 -4.08 -13.71 3.00
N THR A 25 -4.19 -14.80 2.24
CA THR A 25 -4.49 -16.13 2.78
C THR A 25 -3.25 -16.92 3.20
N GLY A 26 -2.05 -16.34 3.04
CA GLY A 26 -0.77 -17.01 3.34
C GLY A 26 -0.40 -18.14 2.37
N LYS A 27 -1.21 -18.40 1.33
CA LYS A 27 -0.93 -19.42 0.31
C LYS A 27 0.32 -19.12 -0.51
N ARG A 28 0.69 -17.85 -0.62
CA ARG A 28 1.91 -17.39 -1.28
C ARG A 28 2.56 -16.29 -0.47
N GLN A 29 3.85 -16.43 -0.21
CA GLN A 29 4.65 -15.33 0.34
C GLN A 29 4.83 -14.27 -0.75
N PRO A 30 4.37 -13.03 -0.53
CA PRO A 30 4.58 -11.94 -1.48
C PRO A 30 6.08 -11.67 -1.62
N GLN A 31 6.53 -11.43 -2.86
CA GLN A 31 7.90 -11.01 -3.12
C GLN A 31 8.16 -9.64 -2.46
N PRO A 32 9.42 -9.29 -2.14
CA PRO A 32 9.76 -8.01 -1.53
C PRO A 32 9.19 -6.80 -2.29
N ARG A 33 9.21 -6.83 -3.63
CA ARG A 33 8.59 -5.80 -4.49
C ARG A 33 7.09 -5.69 -4.29
N THR A 34 6.39 -6.83 -4.25
CA THR A 34 4.93 -6.88 -4.01
C THR A 34 4.57 -6.35 -2.62
N LEU A 35 5.34 -6.71 -1.59
CA LEU A 35 5.17 -6.18 -0.24
C LEU A 35 5.33 -4.67 -0.20
N ALA A 36 6.39 -4.14 -0.82
CA ALA A 36 6.64 -2.71 -0.88
C ALA A 36 5.49 -1.97 -1.60
N ALA A 37 4.99 -2.51 -2.71
CA ALA A 37 3.88 -1.92 -3.46
C ALA A 37 2.57 -1.92 -2.65
N ILE A 38 2.25 -3.01 -1.96
CA ILE A 38 1.07 -3.10 -1.08
C ILE A 38 1.19 -2.07 0.08
N ARG A 39 2.37 -1.96 0.69
CA ARG A 39 2.62 -0.98 1.76
C ARG A 39 2.40 0.44 1.26
N ALA A 40 2.99 0.80 0.11
CA ALA A 40 2.85 2.13 -0.49
C ALA A 40 1.41 2.45 -0.87
N ALA A 41 0.65 1.48 -1.38
CA ALA A 41 -0.77 1.64 -1.71
C ALA A 41 -1.61 1.96 -0.46
N LEU A 42 -1.38 1.23 0.64
CA LEU A 42 -2.04 1.49 1.92
C LEU A 42 -1.64 2.86 2.48
N GLU A 43 -0.36 3.23 2.38
CA GLU A 43 0.11 4.54 2.85
C GLU A 43 -0.49 5.71 2.06
N THR A 44 -0.67 5.52 0.76
CA THR A 44 -1.35 6.47 -0.14
C THR A 44 -2.83 6.59 0.20
N ALA A 45 -3.46 5.48 0.60
CA ALA A 45 -4.84 5.45 1.06
C ALA A 45 -5.06 6.13 2.41
N GLY A 46 -3.99 6.50 3.12
CA GLY A 46 -4.07 7.17 4.41
C GLY A 46 -3.67 6.29 5.59
N VAL A 47 -3.01 5.15 5.38
CA VAL A 47 -2.36 4.38 6.45
C VAL A 47 -0.97 4.96 6.74
N GLU A 48 -0.51 4.78 7.96
CA GLU A 48 0.89 5.00 8.33
C GLU A 48 1.36 3.80 9.16
N PHE A 49 2.44 3.17 8.71
CA PHE A 49 3.08 2.07 9.42
C PHE A 49 4.07 2.62 10.44
N LEU A 50 4.04 2.08 11.65
CA LEU A 50 4.85 2.52 12.78
C LEU A 50 5.76 1.37 13.21
N ASP A 51 7.04 1.66 13.42
CA ASP A 51 8.03 0.65 13.85
C ASP A 51 7.82 0.20 15.31
N GLY A 52 7.11 1.02 16.11
CA GLY A 52 6.67 0.69 17.47
C GLY A 52 7.49 1.36 18.57
N ASN A 53 6.87 2.25 19.34
CA ASN A 53 7.51 2.92 20.50
C ASN A 53 7.24 2.15 21.81
N GLY A 54 7.67 0.89 21.89
CA GLY A 54 7.57 0.07 23.11
C GLY A 54 6.36 -0.87 23.21
N GLY A 55 5.42 -0.80 22.25
CA GLY A 55 4.29 -1.74 22.12
C GLY A 55 4.40 -2.71 20.93
N GLY A 56 5.52 -2.68 20.21
CA GLY A 56 5.71 -3.39 18.94
C GLY A 56 5.17 -2.62 17.72
N PRO A 57 5.41 -3.13 16.50
CA PRO A 57 4.96 -2.50 15.27
C PRO A 57 3.44 -2.34 15.20
N GLY A 58 2.99 -1.30 14.50
CA GLY A 58 1.56 -1.00 14.39
C GLY A 58 1.21 -0.16 13.17
N VAL A 59 -0.08 0.18 13.05
CA VAL A 59 -0.60 1.05 12.00
C VAL A 59 -1.54 2.11 12.58
N ARG A 60 -1.53 3.30 12.00
CA ARG A 60 -2.53 4.36 12.27
C ARG A 60 -3.10 4.92 10.98
N LEU A 61 -4.24 5.60 11.09
CA LEU A 61 -4.75 6.42 9.98
C LEU A 61 -4.12 7.81 10.05
N LYS A 62 -3.71 8.33 8.89
CA LYS A 62 -3.30 9.73 8.74
C LYS A 62 -4.49 10.63 9.04
N VAL A 63 -4.21 11.77 9.66
CA VAL A 63 -5.21 12.85 9.79
C VAL A 63 -5.58 13.27 8.37
N PRO A 64 -6.88 13.30 8.00
CA PRO A 64 -7.26 13.80 6.69
C PRO A 64 -6.71 15.22 6.53
N PRO A 65 -6.10 15.56 5.39
CA PRO A 65 -5.71 16.93 5.12
C PRO A 65 -6.90 17.84 5.37
N THR A 66 -6.68 18.95 6.08
CA THR A 66 -7.68 20.01 6.18
C THR A 66 -8.20 20.32 4.76
N PRO A 67 -9.51 20.56 4.55
CA PRO A 67 -10.03 20.87 3.22
C PRO A 67 -9.30 22.08 2.63
N GLY A 68 -8.35 21.80 1.74
CA GLY A 68 -7.31 22.72 1.26
C GLY A 68 -6.10 22.00 0.67
N ASP A 69 -5.76 20.81 1.20
CA ASP A 69 -4.51 20.09 0.82
C ASP A 69 -4.73 18.84 -0.07
N ALA A 70 -5.98 18.52 -0.45
CA ALA A 70 -6.33 17.29 -1.19
C ALA A 70 -5.87 17.24 -2.66
N GLY A 71 -5.13 18.24 -3.14
CA GLY A 71 -4.81 18.43 -4.57
C GLY A 71 -3.62 17.65 -5.12
N LYS A 72 -2.93 16.78 -4.36
CA LYS A 72 -1.72 16.08 -4.86
C LYS A 72 -1.50 14.69 -4.23
N ALA A 73 -2.45 13.76 -4.34
CA ALA A 73 -2.10 12.34 -4.21
C ALA A 73 -1.43 11.89 -5.51
N LYS A 74 -0.12 12.15 -5.62
CA LYS A 74 0.72 11.63 -6.71
C LYS A 74 0.66 10.11 -6.64
N ALA A 75 0.18 9.45 -7.70
CA ALA A 75 0.36 8.02 -7.89
C ALA A 75 1.83 7.68 -7.59
N PRO A 76 2.14 6.58 -6.87
CA PRO A 76 3.53 6.19 -6.70
C PRO A 76 4.14 6.16 -8.11
N ALA A 77 5.25 6.87 -8.29
CA ALA A 77 6.00 6.72 -9.53
C ALA A 77 6.28 5.21 -9.62
N GLY A 78 5.78 4.59 -10.69
CA GLY A 78 6.23 3.25 -11.04
C GLY A 78 7.76 3.26 -11.01
N PRO A 79 8.41 2.17 -10.55
CA PRO A 79 9.86 2.12 -10.66
C PRO A 79 10.18 2.38 -12.12
N ASP A 80 10.87 3.50 -12.35
CA ASP A 80 11.35 3.94 -13.64
C ASP A 80 11.96 2.75 -14.38
N ASP A 81 11.77 2.73 -15.70
CA ASP A 81 12.54 1.96 -16.67
C ASP A 81 13.89 1.47 -16.13
N ALA A 82 13.90 0.22 -15.68
CA ALA A 82 15.08 -0.61 -15.67
C ALA A 82 14.70 -1.84 -16.48
N ALA A 83 14.82 -1.65 -17.79
CA ALA A 83 15.17 -2.71 -18.70
C ALA A 83 16.31 -3.57 -18.13
N ASP A 84 16.32 -4.81 -18.59
CA ASP A 84 17.45 -5.72 -18.67
C ASP A 84 17.54 -6.85 -17.61
N ALA A 85 17.68 -8.05 -18.18
CA ALA A 85 18.12 -9.35 -17.65
C ALA A 85 17.18 -10.19 -16.76
#